data_AF-O25244-F1
#
_entry.id   AF-O25244-F1
#
_cell.length_a   1.000
_cell.length_b   1.000
_cell.length_c   1.000
_cell.angle_alpha   90.00
_cell.angle_beta   90.00
_cell.angle_gamma   90.00
#
_symmetry.space_group_name_H-M   'P 1'
#
loop_
_entity.id
_entity.type
_entity.pdbx_description
1 polymer ?
#
loop_
_entity_poly.entity_id
_entity_poly.type
_entity_poly.pdbx_seq_one_letter_code
_entity_poly.pdbx_strand_id
1 'polypeptide(L)'
;MGNPPYNDRTSFIKQDIKNKDFIFEIDHHLKSRDLGISFLKSFAILKPAFICVLHPLSYLIKEANFKQLKLFKDHYRLLDALVVSSKSFTKSNEFPIVIALYERGRMDYAEIRRFVFPTDCDTTLCLNDFDYIANYVDKYPNAKKVGACVGYFFPMRDINALKRNKTFLNAPSTNVVRISQDKLIYYQYIHYFKEIAPKIPYYFGNLDIIIDCFAFLEIKDAFLKDKRARLEYFKKLFQGHPCEFD
;
A
#
# COMPACT_ATOMS: atom_id res chain seq x y z
N MET A 1 -0.75 5.83 25.30
CA MET A 1 -0.44 6.55 24.05
C MET A 1 0.92 6.11 23.54
N GLY A 2 1.24 6.22 22.24
CA GLY A 2 2.59 5.91 21.77
C GLY A 2 2.87 6.29 20.31
N ASN A 3 4.16 6.39 19.97
CA ASN A 3 4.67 6.51 18.60
C ASN A 3 5.79 5.46 18.41
N PRO A 4 5.44 4.19 18.16
CA PRO A 4 6.41 3.11 18.01
C PRO A 4 7.37 3.34 16.84
N PRO A 5 8.56 2.73 16.85
CA PRO A 5 9.49 2.83 15.73
C PRO A 5 8.96 2.17 14.46
N TYR A 6 9.09 2.85 13.31
CA TYR A 6 8.61 2.38 12.00
C TYR A 6 9.68 1.58 11.25
N ASN A 7 10.23 0.57 11.89
CA ASN A 7 11.42 -0.12 11.41
C ASN A 7 11.14 -1.60 11.09
N ASP A 8 11.08 -1.91 9.80
CA ASP A 8 11.26 -3.27 9.32
C ASP A 8 12.74 -3.64 9.45
N ARG A 9 13.03 -4.61 10.33
CA ARG A 9 14.41 -5.09 10.57
C ARG A 9 15.05 -5.69 9.31
N THR A 10 14.25 -6.08 8.31
CA THR A 10 14.75 -6.63 7.03
C THR A 10 14.93 -5.59 5.93
N SER A 11 14.52 -4.33 6.13
CA SER A 11 14.73 -3.31 5.09
C SER A 11 16.22 -3.14 4.80
N PHE A 12 16.56 -2.95 3.52
CA PHE A 12 17.94 -2.73 3.07
C PHE A 12 18.53 -1.40 3.59
N ILE A 13 17.68 -0.47 4.01
CA ILE A 13 18.08 0.83 4.53
C ILE A 13 18.78 0.64 5.88
N LYS A 14 19.99 1.20 5.98
CA LYS A 14 20.82 1.19 7.20
C LYS A 14 21.12 -0.23 7.73
N GLN A 15 21.43 -1.18 6.86
CA GLN A 15 21.75 -2.56 7.28
C GLN A 15 23.04 -2.68 8.10
N ASP A 16 23.97 -1.75 7.91
CA ASP A 16 25.24 -1.62 8.62
C ASP A 16 25.07 -1.43 10.13
N ILE A 17 24.04 -0.70 10.57
CA ILE A 17 23.73 -0.53 12.00
C ILE A 17 22.76 -1.58 12.55
N LYS A 18 22.11 -2.37 11.68
CA LYS A 18 21.21 -3.45 12.11
C LYS A 18 22.06 -4.66 12.47
N ASN A 19 22.55 -4.67 13.71
CA ASN A 19 23.36 -5.76 14.23
C ASN A 19 22.57 -7.08 14.13
N LYS A 20 22.97 -7.93 13.17
CA LYS A 20 22.33 -9.22 12.87
C LYS A 20 22.55 -10.23 13.99
N ASP A 21 23.61 -10.04 14.77
CA ASP A 21 24.04 -10.93 15.84
C ASP A 21 23.39 -10.56 17.19
N PHE A 22 22.73 -9.40 17.27
CA PHE A 22 22.00 -8.98 18.47
C PHE A 22 20.62 -9.64 18.53
N ILE A 23 20.60 -10.86 19.09
CA ILE A 23 19.39 -11.63 19.39
C ILE A 23 18.84 -11.17 20.74
N PHE A 24 17.90 -10.23 20.71
CA PHE A 24 17.02 -10.04 21.86
C PHE A 24 16.04 -11.20 21.90
N GLU A 25 15.93 -11.86 23.06
CA GLU A 25 14.82 -12.77 23.32
C GLU A 25 13.55 -11.91 23.43
N ILE A 26 12.67 -12.08 22.45
CA ILE A 26 11.37 -11.40 22.39
C ILE A 26 10.33 -12.49 22.50
N ASP A 27 9.37 -12.29 23.41
CA ASP A 27 8.21 -13.16 23.54
C ASP A 27 7.63 -13.49 22.17
N HIS A 28 7.48 -14.78 21.89
CA HIS A 28 7.08 -15.26 20.57
C HIS A 28 5.72 -14.69 20.11
N HIS A 29 4.84 -14.35 21.06
CA HIS A 29 3.55 -13.69 20.82
C HIS A 29 3.72 -12.24 20.32
N LEU A 30 4.72 -11.52 20.84
CA LEU A 30 5.03 -10.13 20.48
C LEU A 30 5.87 -10.06 19.20
N LYS A 31 6.77 -11.03 18.99
CA LYS A 31 7.73 -11.04 17.90
C LYS A 31 7.05 -10.82 16.54
N SER A 32 7.52 -9.80 15.84
CA SER A 32 7.22 -9.53 14.44
C SER A 32 8.49 -9.06 13.75
N ARG A 33 8.52 -9.17 12.42
CA ARG A 33 9.62 -8.63 11.61
C ARG A 33 9.68 -7.10 11.71
N ASP A 34 8.50 -6.48 11.80
CA ASP A 34 8.33 -5.06 12.01
C ASP A 34 8.18 -4.76 13.52
N LEU A 35 9.04 -3.88 14.03
CA LEU A 35 9.01 -3.50 15.44
C LEU A 35 7.74 -2.72 15.82
N GLY A 36 7.19 -1.91 14.91
CA GLY A 36 5.93 -1.19 15.15
C GLY A 36 4.76 -2.14 15.37
N ILE A 37 4.68 -3.23 14.58
CA ILE A 37 3.69 -4.30 14.80
C ILE A 37 3.93 -5.00 16.14
N SER A 38 5.18 -5.18 16.55
CA SER A 38 5.51 -5.80 17.85
C SER A 38 5.01 -4.94 19.02
N PHE A 39 5.13 -3.61 18.92
CA PHE A 39 4.56 -2.66 19.88
C PHE A 39 3.02 -2.69 19.90
N LEU A 40 2.36 -2.79 18.73
CA LEU A 40 0.90 -2.92 18.73
C LEU A 40 0.44 -4.19 19.46
N LYS A 41 1.14 -5.31 19.27
CA LYS A 41 0.87 -6.55 19.99
C LYS A 41 1.06 -6.43 21.50
N SER A 42 1.98 -5.58 21.98
CA SER A 42 2.17 -5.42 23.43
C SER A 42 0.95 -4.79 24.09
N PHE A 43 0.22 -3.91 23.40
CA PHE A 43 -1.05 -3.41 23.93
C PHE A 43 -2.09 -4.50 24.15
N ALA A 44 -2.11 -5.56 23.31
CA ALA A 44 -2.99 -6.71 23.52
C ALA A 44 -2.74 -7.41 24.87
N ILE A 45 -1.48 -7.42 25.32
CA ILE A 45 -1.05 -7.99 26.60
C ILE A 45 -1.37 -7.04 27.76
N LEU A 46 -1.09 -5.75 27.59
CA LEU A 46 -1.32 -4.72 28.61
C LEU A 46 -2.80 -4.44 28.88
N LYS A 47 -3.68 -4.76 27.91
CA LYS A 47 -5.14 -4.61 27.99
C LYS A 47 -5.64 -3.21 28.42
N PRO A 48 -5.07 -2.08 27.95
CA PRO A 48 -5.66 -0.77 28.21
C PRO A 48 -7.09 -0.67 27.63
N ALA A 49 -7.95 0.13 28.25
CA ALA A 49 -9.30 0.37 27.72
C ALA A 49 -9.26 1.04 26.34
N PHE A 50 -8.36 2.02 26.18
CA PHE A 50 -8.15 2.76 24.95
C PHE A 50 -6.67 2.85 24.58
N ILE A 51 -6.38 2.95 23.28
CA ILE A 51 -5.04 3.12 22.75
C ILE A 51 -5.08 4.24 21.72
N CYS A 52 -4.37 5.33 21.96
CA CYS A 52 -4.06 6.31 20.93
C CYS A 52 -2.60 6.14 20.49
N VAL A 53 -2.39 5.81 19.22
CA VAL A 53 -1.06 5.43 18.71
C VAL A 53 -0.84 5.92 17.29
N LEU A 54 0.37 6.40 17.01
CA LEU A 54 0.82 6.70 15.65
C LEU A 54 1.50 5.48 15.06
N HIS A 55 1.12 5.07 13.86
CA HIS A 55 1.84 4.04 13.11
C HIS A 55 1.62 4.20 11.59
N PRO A 56 2.42 3.54 10.73
CA PRO A 56 2.17 3.55 9.30
C PRO A 56 0.76 3.04 8.99
N LEU A 57 0.03 3.74 8.12
CA LEU A 57 -1.31 3.32 7.70
C LEU A 57 -1.29 1.91 7.09
N SER A 58 -0.18 1.55 6.44
CA SER A 58 0.04 0.23 5.83
C SER A 58 -0.11 -0.96 6.78
N TYR A 59 -0.09 -0.79 8.10
CA TYR A 59 -0.40 -1.87 9.05
C TYR A 59 -1.86 -2.29 9.00
N LEU A 60 -2.75 -1.34 8.70
CA LEU A 60 -4.19 -1.58 8.57
C LEU A 60 -4.56 -1.91 7.12
N ILE A 61 -4.15 -1.08 6.16
CA ILE A 61 -4.69 -1.12 4.78
C ILE A 61 -4.07 -2.21 3.90
N LYS A 62 -3.00 -2.88 4.34
CA LYS A 62 -2.45 -4.04 3.63
C LYS A 62 -2.85 -5.30 4.38
N GLU A 63 -3.66 -6.14 3.75
CA GLU A 63 -4.18 -7.37 4.39
C GLU A 63 -3.07 -8.26 5.00
N ALA A 64 -1.94 -8.40 4.31
CA ALA A 64 -0.81 -9.18 4.80
C ALA A 64 -0.18 -8.60 6.09
N ASN A 65 -0.18 -7.28 6.25
CA ASN A 65 0.27 -6.62 7.48
C ASN A 65 -0.80 -6.68 8.56
N PHE A 66 -2.07 -6.46 8.20
CA PHE A 66 -3.20 -6.56 9.11
C PHE A 66 -3.26 -7.95 9.76
N LYS A 67 -3.07 -9.02 8.99
CA LYS A 67 -2.97 -10.40 9.51
C LYS A 67 -1.83 -10.58 10.53
N GLN A 68 -0.74 -9.82 10.41
CA GLN A 68 0.38 -9.88 11.35
C GLN A 68 0.09 -9.21 12.70
N LEU A 69 -0.98 -8.42 12.83
CA LEU A 69 -1.40 -7.82 14.10
C LEU A 69 -1.84 -8.87 15.13
N LYS A 70 -2.27 -10.06 14.70
CA LYS A 70 -2.65 -11.20 15.56
C LYS A 70 -3.60 -10.77 16.70
N LEU A 71 -3.23 -11.02 17.96
CA LEU A 71 -4.02 -10.71 19.15
C LEU A 71 -4.43 -9.23 19.25
N PHE A 72 -3.70 -8.31 18.62
CA PHE A 72 -4.10 -6.92 18.61
C PHE A 72 -5.42 -6.72 17.86
N LYS A 73 -5.55 -7.21 16.62
CA LYS A 73 -6.81 -7.12 15.86
C LYS A 73 -7.95 -7.96 16.46
N ASP A 74 -7.61 -8.96 17.27
CA ASP A 74 -8.62 -9.81 17.92
C ASP A 74 -9.13 -9.21 19.24
N HIS A 75 -8.46 -8.19 19.80
CA HIS A 75 -8.81 -7.57 21.09
C HIS A 75 -8.97 -6.05 21.06
N TYR A 76 -8.61 -5.39 19.97
CA TYR A 76 -8.89 -3.99 19.72
C TYR A 76 -9.60 -3.76 18.39
N ARG A 77 -10.52 -2.80 18.37
CA ARG A 77 -11.13 -2.26 17.16
C ARG A 77 -10.74 -0.80 16.95
N LEU A 78 -10.60 -0.39 15.69
CA LEU A 78 -10.36 1.01 15.34
C LEU A 78 -11.63 1.81 15.61
N LEU A 79 -11.53 2.79 16.51
CA LEU A 79 -12.63 3.67 16.89
C LEU A 79 -12.61 4.96 16.07
N ASP A 80 -11.43 5.57 15.94
CA ASP A 80 -11.24 6.82 15.21
C ASP A 80 -9.83 6.88 14.61
N ALA A 81 -9.65 7.70 13.57
CA ALA A 81 -8.37 7.84 12.89
C ALA A 81 -8.22 9.21 12.22
N LEU A 82 -6.97 9.66 12.09
CA LEU A 82 -6.59 10.73 11.17
C LEU A 82 -5.34 10.31 10.40
N VAL A 83 -5.41 10.30 9.07
CA VAL A 83 -4.26 10.04 8.20
C VAL A 83 -3.51 11.34 8.00
N VAL A 84 -2.22 11.31 8.32
CA VAL A 84 -1.33 12.45 8.22
C VAL A 84 -0.09 12.10 7.40
N SER A 85 0.49 13.12 6.78
CA SER A 85 1.73 12.97 6.05
C SER A 85 2.92 12.73 6.97
N SER A 86 3.78 11.77 6.61
CA SER A 86 5.07 11.59 7.30
C SER A 86 5.99 12.81 7.16
N LYS A 87 5.77 13.71 6.19
CA LYS A 87 6.59 14.93 6.02
C LYS A 87 6.56 15.83 7.26
N SER A 88 5.49 15.77 8.05
CA SER A 88 5.38 16.49 9.32
C SER A 88 6.39 16.02 10.37
N PHE A 89 6.99 14.83 10.20
CA PHE A 89 7.90 14.21 11.17
C PHE A 89 9.30 13.93 10.60
N THR A 90 9.49 13.93 9.28
CA THR A 90 10.76 13.56 8.63
C THR A 90 10.94 14.22 7.27
N LYS A 91 12.20 14.47 6.89
CA LYS A 91 12.60 14.98 5.56
C LYS A 91 12.68 13.89 4.47
N SER A 92 12.35 12.64 4.80
CA SER A 92 12.42 11.51 3.86
C SER A 92 11.23 11.48 2.90
N ASN A 93 11.22 10.49 1.99
CA ASN A 93 10.08 10.20 1.14
C ASN A 93 8.78 10.10 1.96
N GLU A 94 7.73 10.68 1.42
CA GLU A 94 6.42 10.79 2.05
C GLU A 94 5.68 9.45 2.06
N PHE A 95 5.06 9.13 3.19
CA PHE A 95 4.17 7.99 3.34
C PHE A 95 3.07 8.29 4.38
N PRO A 96 1.92 7.59 4.32
CA PRO A 96 0.84 7.82 5.26
C PRO A 96 1.14 7.23 6.64
N ILE A 97 1.01 8.09 7.65
CA ILE A 97 0.91 7.72 9.07
C ILE A 97 -0.56 7.85 9.45
N VAL A 98 -1.03 7.00 10.35
CA VAL A 98 -2.33 7.16 10.97
C VAL A 98 -2.14 7.46 12.46
N ILE A 99 -2.82 8.51 12.93
CA ILE A 99 -3.08 8.74 14.35
C ILE A 99 -4.35 7.96 14.64
N ALA A 100 -4.23 6.81 15.29
CA ALA A 100 -5.33 5.86 15.45
C ALA A 100 -5.74 5.73 16.92
N LEU A 101 -7.04 5.86 17.17
CA LEU A 101 -7.67 5.57 18.44
C LEU A 101 -8.34 4.20 18.35
N TYR A 102 -7.99 3.32 19.28
CA TYR A 102 -8.57 1.99 19.42
C TYR A 102 -9.24 1.84 20.78
N GLU A 103 -10.25 0.98 20.81
CA GLU A 103 -10.87 0.51 22.05
C GLU A 103 -10.97 -1.01 22.05
N ARG A 104 -11.32 -1.60 23.21
CA ARG A 104 -11.52 -3.03 23.34
C ARG A 104 -12.62 -3.51 22.38
N GLY A 105 -12.32 -4.53 21.60
CA GLY A 105 -13.24 -5.07 20.60
C GLY A 105 -12.49 -5.93 19.58
N ARG A 106 -13.16 -6.54 18.62
CA ARG A 106 -12.47 -7.22 17.52
C ARG A 106 -12.58 -6.36 16.27
N MET A 107 -11.50 -6.26 15.49
CA MET A 107 -11.57 -5.76 14.12
C MET A 107 -11.23 -6.85 13.12
N ASP A 108 -11.97 -6.87 12.03
CA ASP A 108 -11.64 -7.62 10.83
C ASP A 108 -11.19 -6.71 9.68
N TYR A 109 -10.63 -7.31 8.64
CA TYR A 109 -10.10 -6.55 7.52
C TYR A 109 -11.21 -5.92 6.66
N ALA A 110 -12.41 -6.50 6.66
CA ALA A 110 -13.55 -5.96 5.93
C ALA A 110 -14.05 -4.66 6.59
N GLU A 111 -14.01 -4.57 7.92
CA GLU A 111 -14.25 -3.33 8.65
C GLU A 111 -13.21 -2.26 8.29
N ILE A 112 -11.92 -2.60 8.28
CA ILE A 112 -10.87 -1.66 7.85
C ILE A 112 -11.08 -1.18 6.42
N ARG A 113 -11.54 -2.05 5.51
CA ARG A 113 -11.83 -1.64 4.13
C ARG A 113 -13.01 -0.68 4.00
N ARG A 114 -13.99 -0.76 4.90
CA ARG A 114 -15.15 0.13 4.98
C ARG A 114 -14.90 1.39 5.80
N PHE A 115 -13.82 1.43 6.57
CA PHE A 115 -13.50 2.58 7.41
C PHE A 115 -13.18 3.78 6.53
N VAL A 116 -13.85 4.90 6.80
CA VAL A 116 -13.63 6.17 6.12
C VAL A 116 -12.55 6.91 6.90
N PHE A 117 -11.32 6.91 6.39
CA PHE A 117 -10.18 7.58 7.02
C PHE A 117 -10.19 9.07 6.66
N PRO A 118 -10.41 10.00 7.60
CA PRO A 118 -10.11 11.41 7.39
C PRO A 118 -8.63 11.61 7.11
N THR A 119 -8.32 12.60 6.28
CA THR A 119 -6.95 12.99 5.93
C THR A 119 -6.68 14.42 6.37
N ASP A 120 -5.41 14.76 6.59
CA ASP A 120 -4.94 16.14 6.85
C ASP A 120 -5.09 17.10 5.66
N CYS A 121 -5.69 16.64 4.55
CA CYS A 121 -5.98 17.45 3.36
C CYS A 121 -7.48 17.74 3.20
N ASP A 122 -8.27 17.65 4.29
CA ASP A 122 -9.73 17.80 4.28
C ASP A 122 -10.47 16.89 3.29
N THR A 123 -9.89 15.71 3.01
CA THR A 123 -10.49 14.64 2.21
C THR A 123 -10.60 13.35 3.01
N THR A 124 -11.24 12.33 2.43
CA THR A 124 -11.34 11.01 3.04
C THR A 124 -10.73 9.93 2.14
N LEU A 125 -10.32 8.82 2.76
CA LEU A 125 -9.87 7.61 2.07
C LEU A 125 -10.69 6.41 2.58
N CYS A 126 -11.37 5.71 1.70
CA CYS A 126 -12.02 4.43 1.99
C CYS A 126 -11.54 3.39 0.99
N LEU A 127 -11.06 2.23 1.46
CA LEU A 127 -10.45 1.24 0.56
C LEU A 127 -11.47 0.56 -0.35
N ASN A 128 -12.74 0.56 0.05
CA ASN A 128 -13.85 0.01 -0.73
C ASN A 128 -14.27 0.89 -1.91
N ASP A 129 -13.86 2.15 -1.93
CA ASP A 129 -14.22 3.08 -3.00
C ASP A 129 -13.40 2.83 -4.27
N PHE A 130 -12.36 1.99 -4.17
CA PHE A 130 -11.43 1.71 -5.25
C PHE A 130 -11.44 0.24 -5.63
N ASP A 131 -11.33 0.01 -6.93
CA ASP A 131 -10.88 -1.24 -7.51
C ASP A 131 -9.37 -1.17 -7.80
N TYR A 132 -8.72 -2.33 -7.90
CA TYR A 132 -7.27 -2.46 -7.89
C TYR A 132 -6.77 -3.35 -9.02
N ILE A 133 -5.65 -2.96 -9.63
CA ILE A 133 -5.08 -3.69 -10.77
C ILE A 133 -4.73 -5.15 -10.44
N ALA A 134 -4.46 -5.47 -9.17
CA ALA A 134 -4.21 -6.84 -8.68
C ALA A 134 -5.33 -7.82 -9.03
N ASN A 135 -6.56 -7.35 -9.23
CA ASN A 135 -7.68 -8.19 -9.64
C ASN A 135 -7.54 -8.68 -11.09
N TYR A 136 -6.69 -8.03 -11.89
CA TYR A 136 -6.54 -8.26 -13.34
C TYR A 136 -5.15 -8.77 -13.73
N VAL A 137 -4.12 -8.49 -12.93
CA VAL A 137 -2.72 -8.83 -13.25
C VAL A 137 -2.02 -9.63 -12.15
N ASP A 138 -0.97 -10.37 -12.53
CA ASP A 138 -0.04 -10.95 -11.56
C ASP A 138 0.96 -9.87 -11.13
N LYS A 139 1.14 -9.69 -9.83
CA LYS A 139 2.09 -8.69 -9.29
C LYS A 139 3.50 -9.23 -9.03
N TYR A 140 3.60 -10.55 -8.92
CA TYR A 140 4.81 -11.28 -8.55
C TYR A 140 5.17 -12.30 -9.63
N PRO A 141 6.41 -12.81 -9.65
CA PRO A 141 6.86 -13.75 -10.67
C PRO A 141 5.90 -14.94 -10.85
N ASN A 142 5.50 -15.18 -12.10
CA ASN A 142 4.42 -16.07 -12.48
C ASN A 142 4.85 -17.06 -13.59
N ALA A 143 6.14 -17.38 -13.68
CA ALA A 143 6.71 -18.21 -14.74
C ALA A 143 6.02 -19.57 -14.92
N LYS A 144 5.43 -20.13 -13.85
CA LYS A 144 4.66 -21.38 -13.88
C LYS A 144 3.24 -21.23 -14.43
N LYS A 145 2.68 -20.01 -14.47
CA LYS A 145 1.31 -19.72 -14.92
C LYS A 145 1.25 -19.27 -16.37
N VAL A 146 2.30 -18.62 -16.86
CA VAL A 146 2.33 -18.01 -18.20
C VAL A 146 3.32 -18.74 -19.10
N GLY A 147 2.78 -19.51 -20.03
CA GLY A 147 3.56 -20.20 -21.08
C GLY A 147 3.96 -19.25 -22.21
N ALA A 148 2.99 -18.80 -23.00
CA ALA A 148 3.22 -17.85 -24.09
C ALA A 148 3.36 -16.42 -23.54
N CYS A 149 4.60 -15.93 -23.51
CA CYS A 149 4.97 -14.65 -22.96
C CYS A 149 5.18 -13.63 -24.08
N VAL A 150 4.49 -12.49 -24.02
CA VAL A 150 4.61 -11.39 -24.99
C VAL A 150 5.42 -10.21 -24.46
N GLY A 151 5.80 -10.25 -23.19
CA GLY A 151 6.61 -9.21 -22.57
C GLY A 151 6.90 -9.48 -21.10
N TYR A 152 7.73 -8.62 -20.53
CA TYR A 152 8.26 -8.76 -19.18
C TYR A 152 7.97 -7.50 -18.38
N PHE A 153 7.46 -7.66 -17.17
CA PHE A 153 7.20 -6.57 -16.24
C PHE A 153 7.98 -6.75 -14.94
N PHE A 154 8.46 -5.65 -14.37
CA PHE A 154 9.09 -5.65 -13.06
C PHE A 154 8.03 -5.91 -11.97
N PRO A 155 8.30 -6.71 -10.92
CA PRO A 155 7.34 -6.96 -9.86
C PRO A 155 6.79 -5.70 -9.22
N MET A 156 5.48 -5.71 -8.97
CA MET A 156 4.75 -4.56 -8.44
C MET A 156 4.32 -4.84 -7.01
N ARG A 157 4.42 -3.82 -6.13
CA ARG A 157 4.02 -3.97 -4.73
C ARG A 157 2.92 -2.98 -4.35
N ASP A 158 3.21 -1.70 -4.46
CA ASP A 158 2.31 -0.60 -4.18
C ASP A 158 2.69 0.59 -5.06
N ILE A 159 1.88 1.64 -5.03
CA ILE A 159 2.10 2.86 -5.80
C ILE A 159 3.48 3.48 -5.48
N ASN A 160 3.88 3.51 -4.21
CA ASN A 160 5.20 4.02 -3.83
C ASN A 160 6.36 3.21 -4.45
N ALA A 161 6.23 1.89 -4.57
CA ALA A 161 7.21 1.07 -5.28
C ALA A 161 7.20 1.35 -6.79
N LEU A 162 6.01 1.55 -7.40
CA LEU A 162 5.88 1.89 -8.82
C LEU A 162 6.62 3.18 -9.18
N LYS A 163 6.54 4.22 -8.33
CA LYS A 163 7.27 5.49 -8.54
C LYS A 163 8.77 5.27 -8.73
N ARG A 164 9.37 4.33 -8.00
CA ARG A 164 10.82 4.07 -7.99
C ARG A 164 11.28 3.04 -9.02
N ASN A 165 10.46 2.02 -9.28
CA ASN A 165 10.89 0.86 -10.05
C ASN A 165 10.66 1.04 -11.55
N LYS A 166 11.39 0.28 -12.38
CA LYS A 166 11.08 0.15 -13.81
C LYS A 166 9.72 -0.54 -13.99
N THR A 167 9.12 -0.38 -15.16
CA THR A 167 7.86 -1.03 -15.54
C THR A 167 8.16 -2.21 -16.46
N PHE A 168 8.20 -1.99 -17.77
CA PHE A 168 8.59 -2.99 -18.75
C PHE A 168 10.10 -3.27 -18.70
N LEU A 169 10.47 -4.51 -18.96
CA LEU A 169 11.85 -4.99 -19.02
C LEU A 169 12.16 -5.50 -20.43
N ASN A 170 13.34 -5.16 -20.94
CA ASN A 170 13.78 -5.59 -22.28
C ASN A 170 14.20 -7.06 -22.34
N ALA A 171 14.51 -7.66 -21.18
CA ALA A 171 14.99 -9.02 -21.07
C ALA A 171 14.39 -9.71 -19.84
N PRO A 172 14.22 -11.05 -19.87
CA PRO A 172 13.80 -11.80 -18.71
C PRO A 172 14.85 -11.76 -17.59
N SER A 173 14.40 -12.02 -16.37
CA SER A 173 15.23 -12.32 -15.20
C SER A 173 14.58 -13.46 -14.40
N THR A 174 15.14 -13.82 -13.25
CA THR A 174 14.51 -14.81 -12.36
C THR A 174 13.27 -14.27 -11.64
N ASN A 175 13.20 -12.95 -11.44
CA ASN A 175 12.18 -12.30 -10.62
C ASN A 175 11.29 -11.34 -11.42
N VAL A 176 10.93 -11.73 -12.64
CA VAL A 176 10.06 -10.94 -13.54
C VAL A 176 8.65 -11.52 -13.57
N VAL A 177 7.69 -10.64 -13.79
CA VAL A 177 6.33 -11.01 -14.18
C VAL A 177 6.29 -11.21 -15.70
N ARG A 178 5.91 -12.41 -16.15
CA ARG A 178 5.65 -12.70 -17.56
C ARG A 178 4.24 -12.24 -17.92
N ILE A 179 4.13 -11.57 -19.05
CA ILE A 179 2.88 -10.98 -19.55
C ILE A 179 2.31 -11.89 -20.63
N SER A 180 1.06 -12.32 -20.47
CA SER A 180 0.27 -12.95 -21.52
C SER A 180 -0.42 -11.89 -22.38
N GLN A 181 -0.76 -12.23 -23.63
CA GLN A 181 -1.33 -11.27 -24.58
C GLN A 181 -2.61 -10.61 -24.08
N ASP A 182 -3.48 -11.37 -23.41
CA ASP A 182 -4.75 -10.90 -22.83
C ASP A 182 -4.55 -9.88 -21.69
N LYS A 183 -3.42 -9.94 -20.99
CA LYS A 183 -3.12 -9.03 -19.87
C LYS A 183 -2.27 -7.83 -20.24
N LEU A 184 -1.72 -7.78 -21.46
CA LEU A 184 -0.78 -6.75 -21.90
C LEU A 184 -1.35 -5.32 -21.69
N ILE A 185 -2.63 -5.14 -21.98
CA ILE A 185 -3.33 -3.87 -21.84
C ILE A 185 -3.28 -3.30 -20.41
N TYR A 186 -3.37 -4.16 -19.40
CA TYR A 186 -3.32 -3.75 -18.00
C TYR A 186 -1.89 -3.37 -17.55
N TYR A 187 -0.87 -4.06 -18.05
CA TYR A 187 0.52 -3.64 -17.79
C TYR A 187 0.87 -2.33 -18.50
N GLN A 188 0.28 -2.06 -19.66
CA GLN A 188 0.38 -0.75 -20.32
C GLN A 188 -0.32 0.33 -19.49
N TYR A 189 -1.52 0.05 -18.96
CA TYR A 189 -2.20 0.94 -18.00
C TYR A 189 -1.28 1.32 -16.84
N ILE A 190 -0.66 0.33 -16.19
CA ILE A 190 0.26 0.56 -15.07
C ILE A 190 1.45 1.42 -15.48
N HIS A 191 1.98 1.18 -16.69
CA HIS A 191 3.09 1.97 -17.19
C HIS A 191 2.73 3.45 -17.30
N TYR A 192 1.53 3.78 -17.79
CA TYR A 192 1.05 5.16 -17.85
C TYR A 192 0.62 5.70 -16.48
N PHE A 193 0.07 4.88 -15.59
CA PHE A 193 -0.23 5.27 -14.20
C PHE A 193 1.02 5.79 -13.49
N LYS A 194 2.20 5.22 -13.78
CA LYS A 194 3.46 5.68 -13.21
C LYS A 194 3.73 7.17 -13.50
N GLU A 195 3.28 7.70 -14.64
CA GLU A 195 3.45 9.12 -15.01
C GLU A 195 2.70 10.05 -14.05
N ILE A 196 1.52 9.63 -13.57
CA ILE A 196 0.69 10.43 -12.65
C ILE A 196 0.89 10.07 -11.18
N ALA A 197 1.56 8.96 -10.87
CA ALA A 197 1.78 8.52 -9.49
C ALA A 197 2.46 9.57 -8.59
N PRO A 198 3.40 10.42 -9.06
CA PRO A 198 3.93 11.52 -8.24
C PRO A 198 2.91 12.64 -7.95
N LYS A 199 1.87 12.79 -8.79
CA LYS A 199 0.87 13.86 -8.76
C LYS A 199 -0.38 13.52 -7.93
N ILE A 200 -0.48 12.30 -7.39
CA ILE A 200 -1.58 11.91 -6.51
C ILE A 200 -1.17 12.02 -5.03
N PRO A 201 -2.14 12.23 -4.12
CA PRO A 201 -1.87 12.39 -2.69
C PRO A 201 -1.07 11.25 -2.06
N TYR A 202 -0.30 11.58 -1.03
CA TYR A 202 0.59 10.64 -0.34
C TYR A 202 -0.13 9.43 0.25
N TYR A 203 -1.38 9.59 0.68
CA TYR A 203 -2.16 8.56 1.35
C TYR A 203 -2.51 7.38 0.43
N PHE A 204 -2.44 7.57 -0.89
CA PHE A 204 -2.52 6.48 -1.86
C PHE A 204 -1.24 5.64 -1.94
N GLY A 205 -0.10 6.15 -1.49
CA GLY A 205 1.22 5.57 -1.77
C GLY A 205 1.41 4.11 -1.30
N ASN A 206 0.68 3.66 -0.28
CA ASN A 206 0.72 2.28 0.20
C ASN A 206 -0.38 1.37 -0.35
N LEU A 207 -1.29 1.91 -1.15
CA LEU A 207 -2.30 1.11 -1.85
C LEU A 207 -1.69 0.41 -3.06
N ASP A 208 -2.43 -0.58 -3.55
CA ASP A 208 -2.22 -1.09 -4.88
C ASP A 208 -2.57 -0.02 -5.92
N ILE A 209 -2.17 -0.26 -7.17
CA ILE A 209 -2.51 0.64 -8.27
C ILE A 209 -4.02 0.59 -8.46
N ILE A 210 -4.66 1.74 -8.30
CA ILE A 210 -6.11 1.92 -8.42
C ILE A 210 -6.49 1.88 -9.90
N ILE A 211 -7.65 1.32 -10.20
CA ILE A 211 -8.25 1.33 -11.54
C ILE A 211 -9.78 1.37 -11.42
N ASP A 212 -10.43 2.07 -12.34
CA ASP A 212 -11.82 1.77 -12.74
C ASP A 212 -11.73 0.92 -14.01
N CYS A 213 -11.84 -0.41 -13.85
CA CYS A 213 -11.60 -1.32 -14.97
C CYS A 213 -12.68 -1.19 -16.05
N PHE A 214 -13.92 -0.89 -15.66
CA PHE A 214 -15.01 -0.74 -16.62
C PHE A 214 -14.77 0.48 -17.50
N ALA A 215 -14.60 1.65 -16.88
CA ALA A 215 -14.33 2.88 -17.61
C ALA A 215 -13.03 2.80 -18.42
N PHE A 216 -12.00 2.11 -17.90
CA PHE A 216 -10.75 1.91 -18.63
C PHE A 216 -10.96 1.10 -19.92
N LEU A 217 -11.71 -0.01 -19.84
CA LEU A 217 -11.95 -0.87 -21.00
C LEU A 217 -12.78 -0.18 -22.08
N GLU A 218 -13.70 0.72 -21.71
CA GLU A 218 -14.47 1.54 -22.65
C GLU A 218 -13.59 2.46 -23.49
N ILE A 219 -12.51 3.01 -22.92
CA ILE A 219 -11.64 3.97 -23.60
C ILE A 219 -10.26 3.42 -23.97
N LYS A 220 -10.00 2.11 -23.80
CA LYS A 220 -8.64 1.51 -23.83
C LYS A 220 -7.81 1.91 -25.05
N ASP A 221 -8.41 1.98 -26.23
CA ASP A 221 -7.70 2.32 -27.47
C ASP A 221 -7.30 3.79 -27.50
N ALA A 222 -8.19 4.69 -27.05
CA ALA A 222 -7.90 6.10 -26.90
C ALA A 222 -6.87 6.32 -25.77
N PHE A 223 -7.02 5.60 -24.64
CA PHE A 223 -6.09 5.65 -23.52
C PHE A 223 -4.66 5.29 -23.94
N LEU A 224 -4.45 4.28 -24.79
CA LEU A 224 -3.11 3.93 -25.25
C LEU A 224 -2.51 4.96 -26.21
N LYS A 225 -3.32 5.63 -27.03
CA LYS A 225 -2.85 6.49 -28.12
C LYS A 225 -2.77 7.97 -27.74
N ASP A 226 -3.69 8.44 -26.90
CA ASP A 226 -3.86 9.86 -26.59
C ASP A 226 -3.59 10.16 -25.11
N LYS A 227 -2.62 11.04 -24.87
CA LYS A 227 -2.28 11.52 -23.53
C LYS A 227 -3.43 12.29 -22.88
N ARG A 228 -4.27 13.00 -23.65
CA ARG A 228 -5.42 13.75 -23.12
C ARG A 228 -6.48 12.80 -22.57
N ALA A 229 -6.85 11.77 -23.33
CA ALA A 229 -7.76 10.73 -22.86
C ALA A 229 -7.27 10.05 -21.58
N ARG A 230 -5.95 9.78 -21.45
CA ARG A 230 -5.37 9.27 -20.19
C ARG A 230 -5.54 10.25 -19.03
N LEU A 231 -5.23 11.52 -19.25
CA LEU A 231 -5.31 12.54 -18.21
C LEU A 231 -6.74 12.75 -17.73
N GLU A 232 -7.71 12.79 -18.63
CA GLU A 232 -9.14 12.89 -18.31
C GLU A 232 -9.62 11.69 -17.50
N TYR A 233 -9.23 10.47 -17.89
CA TYR A 233 -9.51 9.27 -17.12
C TYR A 233 -8.97 9.37 -15.70
N PHE A 234 -7.71 9.77 -15.52
CA PHE A 234 -7.12 9.90 -14.19
C PHE A 234 -7.76 11.03 -13.37
N LYS A 235 -8.11 12.17 -14.00
CA LYS A 235 -8.86 13.26 -13.35
C LYS A 235 -10.19 12.76 -12.79
N LYS A 236 -10.91 11.92 -13.54
CA LYS A 236 -12.16 11.30 -13.09
C LYS A 236 -11.92 10.26 -11.99
N LEU A 237 -10.90 9.42 -12.14
CA LEU A 237 -10.57 8.35 -11.18
C LEU A 237 -10.23 8.87 -9.78
N PHE A 238 -9.58 10.04 -9.70
CA PHE A 238 -9.19 10.68 -8.43
C PHE A 238 -10.02 11.93 -8.14
N GLN A 239 -11.23 12.04 -8.70
CA GLN A 239 -12.12 13.16 -8.43
C GLN A 239 -12.39 13.29 -6.93
N GLY A 240 -12.29 14.51 -6.39
CA GLY A 240 -12.45 14.78 -4.96
C GLY A 240 -11.15 14.67 -4.15
N HIS A 241 -10.03 14.28 -4.77
CA HIS A 241 -8.71 14.26 -4.14
C HIS A 241 -7.81 15.38 -4.68
N PRO A 242 -6.91 15.96 -3.87
CA PRO A 242 -6.04 17.06 -4.28
C PRO A 242 -4.89 16.54 -5.15
N CYS A 243 -5.15 16.33 -6.43
CA CYS A 243 -4.16 15.89 -7.42
C CYS A 243 -3.56 17.05 -8.20
N GLU A 244 -2.27 16.94 -8.53
CA GLU A 244 -1.52 17.94 -9.30
C GLU A 244 -1.47 17.56 -10.80
N PHE A 245 -2.65 17.34 -11.40
CA PHE A 245 -2.77 16.88 -12.78
C PHE A 245 -2.61 17.96 -13.85
N ASP A 246 -2.45 19.21 -13.43
CA ASP A 246 -2.23 20.35 -14.33
C ASP A 246 -0.85 20.35 -14.99
#